data_AF-A0A953NCN8-F1
#
_entry.id   AF-A0A953NCN8-F1
#
_cell.length_a   1.000
_cell.length_b   1.000
_cell.length_c   1.000
_cell.angle_alpha   90.00
_cell.angle_beta   90.00
_cell.angle_gamma   90.00
#
_symmetry.space_group_name_H-M   'P 1'
#
loop_
_entity.id
_entity.type
_entity.pdbx_description
1 polymer ?
#
loop_
_entity_poly.entity_id
_entity_poly.type
_entity_poly.pdbx_seq_one_letter_code
_entity_poly.pdbx_strand_id
1 'polypeptide(L)'
;MKKLKTHRVNFVSGAYWYQPSIWTFSRRLWAARPFKNIEDLIIHCDLHHYPGGIIDLNKDPLFKTFNSVQKALKTGISVNTSTLLSNGNRLEFNILDSIVVVLDDLSLEYIKKGLIFCIPTYTFKEELKDYNLEEGEKLEFIYRKKEFEIKKVKKDETNNESS
;
A
#
# COMPACT_ATOMS: atom_id res chain seq x y z
N MET A 1 8.08 -6.60 8.19
CA MET A 1 6.85 -6.17 8.88
C MET A 1 5.92 -7.37 9.08
N LYS A 2 5.19 -7.48 10.20
CA LYS A 2 4.18 -8.54 10.40
C LYS A 2 3.02 -8.39 9.40
N LYS A 3 2.31 -9.50 9.17
CA LYS A 3 1.11 -9.53 8.32
C LYS A 3 0.07 -8.50 8.77
N LEU A 4 -0.40 -7.69 7.83
CA LEU A 4 -1.30 -6.59 8.06
C LEU A 4 -2.77 -7.05 8.17
N LYS A 5 -3.54 -6.34 9.01
CA LYS A 5 -4.98 -6.58 9.13
C LYS A 5 -5.66 -6.29 7.79
N THR A 6 -6.55 -7.19 7.37
CA THR A 6 -7.26 -7.09 6.10
C THR A 6 -8.72 -6.67 6.31
N HIS A 7 -9.18 -5.71 5.51
CA HIS A 7 -10.53 -5.19 5.48
C HIS A 7 -11.13 -5.51 4.12
N ARG A 8 -12.14 -6.39 4.10
CA ARG A 8 -12.79 -6.79 2.86
C ARG A 8 -13.76 -5.71 2.40
N VAL A 9 -13.66 -5.31 1.14
CA VAL A 9 -14.42 -4.21 0.58
C VAL A 9 -14.86 -4.58 -0.84
N ASN A 10 -16.11 -4.32 -1.20
CA ASN A 10 -16.57 -4.44 -2.58
C ASN A 10 -16.77 -3.05 -3.18
N PHE A 11 -16.22 -2.77 -4.36
CA PHE A 11 -16.57 -1.57 -5.11
C PHE A 11 -17.69 -1.88 -6.10
N VAL A 12 -18.88 -1.34 -5.85
CA VAL A 12 -20.10 -1.59 -6.64
C VAL A 12 -20.82 -0.27 -6.86
N SER A 13 -21.18 0.02 -8.10
CA SER A 13 -21.95 1.22 -8.49
C SER A 13 -21.35 2.53 -7.99
N GLY A 14 -20.02 2.66 -8.05
CA GLY A 14 -19.32 3.90 -7.68
C GLY A 14 -19.13 4.10 -6.18
N ALA A 15 -19.38 3.07 -5.34
CA ALA A 15 -19.19 3.17 -3.90
C ALA A 15 -18.52 1.94 -3.30
N TYR A 16 -17.84 2.15 -2.17
CA TYR A 16 -17.16 1.13 -1.39
C TYR A 16 -18.09 0.55 -0.33
N TRP A 17 -18.29 -0.76 -0.37
CA TRP A 17 -19.10 -1.52 0.58
C TRP A 17 -18.17 -2.32 1.48
N TYR A 18 -17.98 -1.85 2.72
CA TYR A 18 -17.21 -2.58 3.71
C TYR A 18 -17.97 -3.84 4.15
N GLN A 19 -17.28 -4.98 4.11
CA GLN A 19 -17.81 -6.24 4.59
C GLN A 19 -17.18 -6.55 5.96
N PRO A 20 -17.93 -6.39 7.07
CA PRO A 20 -17.43 -6.76 8.39
C PRO A 20 -17.19 -8.28 8.49
N SER A 21 -16.41 -8.68 9.49
CA SER A 21 -16.14 -10.09 9.79
C SER A 21 -17.43 -10.88 10.00
N ILE A 22 -17.43 -12.16 9.62
CA ILE A 22 -18.57 -13.08 9.85
C ILE A 22 -18.86 -13.22 11.36
N TRP A 23 -17.84 -13.04 12.20
CA TRP A 23 -17.97 -13.04 13.67
C TRP A 23 -18.61 -11.77 14.23
N THR A 24 -18.80 -10.75 13.39
CA THR A 24 -19.48 -9.52 13.78
C THR A 24 -20.99 -9.73 13.69
N PHE A 25 -21.62 -10.06 14.82
CA PHE A 25 -23.08 -10.28 14.95
C PHE A 25 -23.93 -9.00 14.86
N SER A 26 -23.31 -7.83 14.69
CA SER A 26 -24.04 -6.56 14.58
C SER A 26 -24.59 -6.35 13.18
N ARG A 27 -25.89 -6.60 12.98
CA ARG A 27 -26.60 -6.27 11.72
C ARG A 27 -26.46 -4.79 11.32
N ARG A 28 -26.25 -3.88 12.29
CA ARG A 28 -26.01 -2.44 12.04
C ARG A 28 -24.68 -2.18 11.33
N LEU A 29 -23.64 -2.97 11.62
CA LEU A 29 -22.35 -2.87 10.93
C LEU A 29 -22.41 -3.42 9.50
N TRP A 30 -23.27 -4.41 9.24
CA TRP A 30 -23.55 -4.91 7.89
C TRP A 30 -24.42 -3.95 7.05
N ALA A 31 -25.26 -3.15 7.72
CA ALA A 31 -26.02 -2.07 7.11
C ALA A 31 -25.21 -0.77 6.95
N ALA A 32 -23.91 -0.78 7.33
CA ALA A 32 -23.05 0.39 7.24
C ALA A 32 -22.91 0.81 5.77
N ARG A 33 -23.28 2.07 5.56
CA ARG A 33 -23.55 2.73 4.29
C ARG A 33 -22.41 2.56 3.27
N PRO A 34 -22.74 2.50 1.97
CA PRO A 34 -21.73 2.63 0.93
C PRO A 34 -20.93 3.93 1.12
N PHE A 35 -19.61 3.83 1.18
CA PHE A 35 -18.74 4.99 1.19
C PHE A 35 -18.57 5.48 -0.25
N LYS A 36 -19.03 6.69 -0.56
CA LYS A 36 -18.81 7.30 -1.88
C LYS A 36 -17.36 7.70 -2.09
N ASN A 37 -16.63 7.92 -0.99
CA ASN A 37 -15.26 8.37 -1.02
C ASN A 37 -14.32 7.40 -0.27
N ILE A 38 -13.07 7.33 -0.71
CA ILE A 38 -12.07 6.42 -0.15
C ILE A 38 -11.58 6.90 1.22
N GLU A 39 -11.49 8.21 1.46
CA GLU A 39 -11.08 8.80 2.73
C GLU A 39 -12.04 8.39 3.86
N ASP A 40 -13.35 8.43 3.61
CA ASP A 40 -14.35 8.04 4.60
C ASP A 40 -14.21 6.55 4.99
N LEU A 41 -13.91 5.69 4.01
CA LEU A 41 -13.64 4.27 4.24
C LEU A 41 -12.36 4.07 5.09
N ILE A 42 -11.30 4.80 4.77
CA ILE A 42 -10.01 4.76 5.50
C ILE A 42 -10.20 5.19 6.95
N ILE A 43 -10.96 6.26 7.18
CA ILE A 43 -11.30 6.74 8.53
C ILE A 43 -12.15 5.72 9.26
N HIS A 44 -13.20 5.19 8.63
CA HIS A 44 -14.08 4.20 9.23
C HIS A 44 -13.35 2.90 9.62
N CYS A 45 -12.44 2.43 8.77
CA CYS A 45 -11.65 1.23 9.04
C CYS A 45 -10.45 1.48 9.95
N ASP A 46 -10.23 2.72 10.38
CA ASP A 46 -9.08 3.15 11.19
C ASP A 46 -7.72 2.87 10.54
N LEU A 47 -7.64 2.98 9.22
CA LEU A 47 -6.44 2.64 8.42
C LEU A 47 -5.42 3.78 8.31
N HIS A 48 -5.76 4.95 8.86
CA HIS A 48 -4.91 6.14 8.85
C HIS A 48 -3.97 6.22 10.07
N HIS A 49 -4.13 5.31 11.03
CA HIS A 49 -3.27 5.16 12.21
C HIS A 49 -2.30 3.98 12.05
N TYR A 50 -1.29 3.91 12.92
CA TYR A 50 -0.37 2.77 12.98
C TYR A 50 -1.12 1.47 13.35
N PRO A 51 -0.81 0.33 12.72
CA PRO A 51 0.14 0.14 11.60
C PRO A 51 -0.49 0.36 10.22
N GLY A 52 -1.77 0.70 10.12
CA GLY A 52 -2.56 0.73 8.90
C GLY A 52 -3.13 -0.66 8.59
N GLY A 53 -3.29 -1.00 7.30
CA GLY A 53 -3.82 -2.30 6.92
C GLY A 53 -3.89 -2.54 5.42
N ILE A 54 -4.66 -3.56 5.03
CA ILE A 54 -4.93 -3.93 3.64
C ILE A 54 -6.42 -3.75 3.37
N ILE A 55 -6.75 -3.07 2.28
CA ILE A 55 -8.07 -3.14 1.65
C ILE A 55 -8.05 -4.31 0.66
N ASP A 56 -8.92 -5.28 0.85
CA ASP A 56 -9.11 -6.44 -0.02
C ASP A 56 -10.35 -6.19 -0.87
N LEU A 57 -10.08 -5.58 -2.04
CA LEU A 57 -11.06 -5.17 -3.04
C LEU A 57 -11.35 -6.31 -4.01
N ASN A 58 -12.49 -6.28 -4.70
CA ASN A 58 -12.82 -7.25 -5.75
C ASN A 58 -11.81 -7.25 -6.93
N LYS A 59 -11.35 -6.08 -7.39
CA LYS A 59 -10.26 -5.92 -8.39
C LYS A 59 -9.91 -4.44 -8.58
N ASP A 60 -8.67 -4.14 -8.94
CA ASP A 60 -8.25 -2.79 -9.33
C ASP A 60 -7.26 -2.80 -10.52
N PRO A 61 -7.67 -3.28 -11.71
CA PRO A 61 -6.77 -3.50 -12.83
C PRO A 61 -6.11 -2.22 -13.38
N LEU A 62 -6.72 -1.06 -13.09
CA LEU A 62 -6.26 0.26 -13.52
C LEU A 62 -5.65 1.08 -12.37
N PHE A 63 -5.40 0.48 -11.21
CA PHE A 63 -4.83 1.13 -10.03
C PHE A 63 -5.59 2.38 -9.56
N LYS A 64 -6.89 2.49 -9.88
CA LYS A 64 -7.68 3.70 -9.57
C LYS A 64 -7.91 3.83 -8.08
N THR A 65 -8.31 2.73 -7.44
CA THR A 65 -8.54 2.72 -5.99
C THR A 65 -7.22 2.80 -5.26
N PHE A 66 -6.20 2.06 -5.72
CA PHE A 66 -4.84 2.11 -5.19
C PHE A 66 -4.32 3.55 -5.16
N ASN A 67 -4.31 4.25 -6.30
CA ASN A 67 -3.82 5.63 -6.38
C ASN A 67 -4.66 6.58 -5.50
N SER A 68 -5.97 6.35 -5.39
CA SER A 68 -6.84 7.15 -4.51
C SER A 68 -6.51 6.94 -3.03
N VAL A 69 -6.23 5.69 -2.61
CA VAL A 69 -5.76 5.37 -1.25
C VAL A 69 -4.42 6.05 -0.97
N GLN A 70 -3.45 5.94 -1.88
CA GLN A 70 -2.13 6.55 -1.69
C GLN A 70 -2.20 8.09 -1.65
N LYS A 71 -3.09 8.68 -2.45
CA LYS A 71 -3.37 10.12 -2.41
C LYS A 71 -4.00 10.55 -1.08
N ALA A 72 -4.99 9.81 -0.59
CA ALA A 72 -5.64 10.07 0.70
C ALA A 72 -4.64 10.02 1.87
N LEU A 73 -3.72 9.05 1.83
CA LEU A 73 -2.65 8.90 2.82
C LEU A 73 -1.44 9.81 2.59
N LYS A 74 -1.42 10.57 1.49
CA LYS A 74 -0.33 11.48 1.11
C LYS A 74 1.04 10.79 1.06
N THR A 75 1.10 9.55 0.58
CA THR A 75 2.35 8.77 0.51
C THR A 75 3.22 9.15 -0.69
N GLY A 76 2.68 9.89 -1.67
CA GLY A 76 3.39 10.21 -2.92
C GLY A 76 3.49 9.04 -3.91
N ILE A 77 2.99 7.86 -3.53
CA ILE A 77 3.00 6.67 -4.36
C ILE A 77 1.88 6.77 -5.40
N SER A 78 2.19 6.52 -6.68
CA SER A 78 1.19 6.41 -7.73
C SER A 78 1.67 5.50 -8.85
N VAL A 79 0.76 4.76 -9.45
CA VAL A 79 1.04 3.87 -10.59
C VAL A 79 0.29 4.38 -11.81
N ASN A 80 1.02 4.61 -12.90
CA ASN A 80 0.45 4.89 -14.21
C ASN A 80 0.49 3.62 -15.07
N THR A 81 -0.67 3.13 -15.49
CA THR A 81 -0.75 1.91 -16.32
C THR A 81 -0.05 2.04 -17.67
N SER A 82 0.03 3.24 -18.25
CA SER A 82 0.62 3.43 -19.59
C SER A 82 2.14 3.32 -19.60
N THR A 83 2.79 3.40 -18.44
CA THR A 83 4.25 3.30 -18.30
C THR A 83 4.71 1.92 -17.86
N LEU A 84 3.77 0.98 -17.63
CA LEU A 84 4.10 -0.37 -17.20
C LEU A 84 4.57 -1.21 -18.37
N LEU A 85 5.67 -1.93 -18.14
CA LEU A 85 6.18 -2.97 -19.04
C LEU A 85 5.35 -4.24 -18.89
N SER A 86 5.48 -5.16 -19.85
CA SER A 86 4.88 -6.49 -19.77
C SER A 86 5.51 -7.35 -18.67
N ASN A 87 6.80 -7.15 -18.39
CA ASN A 87 7.56 -7.78 -17.31
C ASN A 87 8.76 -6.89 -16.92
N GLY A 88 9.38 -7.21 -15.78
CA GLY A 88 10.56 -6.49 -15.29
C GLY A 88 10.22 -5.12 -14.68
N ASN A 89 8.97 -4.89 -14.26
CA ASN A 89 8.64 -3.64 -13.59
C ASN A 89 9.26 -3.62 -12.19
N ARG A 90 9.85 -2.47 -11.84
CA ARG A 90 10.31 -2.15 -10.49
C ARG A 90 10.14 -0.65 -10.27
N LEU A 91 9.02 -0.28 -9.65
CA LEU A 91 8.71 1.12 -9.35
C LEU A 91 9.19 1.45 -7.95
N GLU A 92 10.02 2.47 -7.83
CA GLU A 92 10.58 2.90 -6.55
C GLU A 92 10.03 4.26 -6.13
N PHE A 93 9.55 4.34 -4.90
CA PHE A 93 8.97 5.55 -4.33
C PHE A 93 9.71 5.91 -3.04
N ASN A 94 10.44 7.02 -3.04
CA ASN A 94 11.06 7.54 -1.84
C ASN A 94 9.97 8.10 -0.92
N ILE A 95 9.76 7.45 0.23
CA ILE A 95 8.80 7.89 1.25
C ILE A 95 9.47 8.84 2.24
N LEU A 96 10.71 8.53 2.60
CA LEU A 96 11.65 9.34 3.39
C LEU A 96 13.05 9.11 2.82
N ASP A 97 14.04 9.92 3.21
CA ASP A 97 15.41 9.81 2.69
C ASP A 97 16.01 8.40 2.84
N SER A 98 15.68 7.72 3.93
CA SER A 98 16.13 6.36 4.28
C SER A 98 15.11 5.26 3.99
N ILE A 99 13.96 5.57 3.36
CA ILE A 99 12.89 4.60 3.11
C ILE A 99 12.39 4.68 1.67
N VAL A 100 12.44 3.54 0.98
CA VAL A 100 11.90 3.36 -0.36
C VAL A 100 10.81 2.30 -0.30
N VAL A 101 9.64 2.59 -0.87
CA VAL A 101 8.63 1.57 -1.17
C VAL A 101 8.83 1.11 -2.60
N VAL A 102 8.87 -0.20 -2.78
CA VAL A 102 9.12 -0.83 -4.09
C VAL A 102 7.87 -1.61 -4.50
N LEU A 103 7.41 -1.37 -5.73
CA LEU A 103 6.38 -2.17 -6.41
C LEU A 103 7.00 -2.88 -7.63
N ASP A 104 7.29 -4.17 -7.47
CA ASP A 104 7.68 -5.05 -8.57
C ASP A 104 6.47 -5.71 -9.26
N ASP A 105 6.70 -6.51 -10.29
CA ASP A 105 5.63 -7.22 -11.03
C ASP A 105 4.65 -7.96 -10.10
N LEU A 106 5.17 -8.64 -9.07
CA LEU A 106 4.36 -9.39 -8.11
C LEU A 106 3.51 -8.45 -7.24
N SER A 107 4.09 -7.34 -6.78
CA SER A 107 3.39 -6.28 -6.06
C SER A 107 2.23 -5.73 -6.89
N LEU A 108 2.50 -5.43 -8.16
CA LEU A 108 1.51 -4.90 -9.10
C LEU A 108 0.40 -5.91 -9.38
N GLU A 109 0.72 -7.20 -9.47
CA GLU A 109 -0.26 -8.27 -9.62
C GLU A 109 -1.23 -8.32 -8.43
N TYR A 110 -0.72 -8.24 -7.20
CA TYR A 110 -1.55 -8.22 -6.01
C TYR A 110 -2.46 -6.99 -5.95
N ILE A 111 -1.93 -5.81 -6.31
CA ILE A 111 -2.72 -4.58 -6.36
C ILE A 111 -3.81 -4.69 -7.44
N LYS A 112 -3.51 -5.21 -8.63
CA LYS A 112 -4.50 -5.46 -9.70
C LYS A 112 -5.62 -6.40 -9.24
N LYS A 113 -5.27 -7.40 -8.41
CA LYS A 113 -6.23 -8.32 -7.76
C LYS A 113 -7.02 -7.67 -6.62
N GLY A 114 -6.75 -6.42 -6.28
CA GLY A 114 -7.48 -5.65 -5.28
C GLY A 114 -6.85 -5.67 -3.88
N LEU A 115 -5.68 -6.30 -3.69
CA LEU A 115 -4.97 -6.27 -2.41
C LEU A 115 -4.17 -4.98 -2.30
N ILE A 116 -4.81 -3.94 -1.78
CA ILE A 116 -4.27 -2.59 -1.69
C ILE A 116 -3.76 -2.34 -0.28
N PHE A 117 -2.47 -2.03 -0.12
CA PHE A 117 -1.96 -1.57 1.16
C PHE A 117 -2.40 -0.14 1.44
N CYS A 118 -2.81 0.10 2.68
CA CYS A 118 -3.24 1.37 3.23
C CYS A 118 -2.36 1.63 4.46
N ILE A 119 -1.15 2.15 4.20
CA ILE A 119 -0.11 2.32 5.22
C ILE A 119 0.29 3.80 5.25
N PRO A 120 0.02 4.51 6.36
CA PRO A 120 0.40 5.91 6.47
C PRO A 120 1.92 6.05 6.54
N THR A 121 2.44 7.19 6.09
CA THR A 121 3.88 7.51 6.09
C THR A 121 4.54 7.29 7.46
N TYR A 122 3.82 7.61 8.54
CA TYR A 122 4.29 7.42 9.91
C TYR A 122 4.58 5.95 10.25
N THR A 123 3.83 4.99 9.70
CA THR A 123 4.10 3.55 9.95
C THR A 123 5.50 3.16 9.47
N PHE A 124 5.90 3.63 8.28
CA PHE A 124 7.25 3.34 7.79
C PHE A 124 8.33 3.94 8.70
N LYS A 125 8.09 5.13 9.25
CA LYS A 125 8.99 5.77 10.22
C LYS A 125 9.10 4.98 11.53
N GLU A 126 8.00 4.40 12.01
CA GLU A 126 8.05 3.55 13.20
C GLU A 126 8.81 2.26 12.94
N GLU A 127 8.55 1.58 11.82
CA GLU A 127 9.30 0.37 11.44
C GLU A 127 10.80 0.66 11.29
N LEU A 128 11.19 1.85 10.81
CA LEU A 128 12.59 2.26 10.70
C LEU A 128 13.34 2.21 12.04
N LYS A 129 12.67 2.47 13.17
CA LYS A 129 13.30 2.49 14.50
C LYS A 129 13.86 1.12 14.92
N ASP A 130 13.34 0.04 14.35
CA ASP A 130 13.80 -1.31 14.63
C ASP A 130 15.06 -1.68 13.84
N TYR A 131 15.57 -0.76 12.99
CA TYR A 131 16.73 -0.99 12.14
C TYR A 131 17.83 0.06 12.40
N ASN A 132 19.05 -0.41 12.62
CA ASN A 132 20.23 0.44 12.64
C ASN A 132 20.77 0.62 11.21
N LEU A 133 20.50 1.78 10.61
CA LEU A 133 21.05 2.15 9.31
C LEU A 133 22.38 2.88 9.46
N GLU A 134 23.35 2.49 8.63
CA GLU A 134 24.59 3.23 8.40
C GLU A 134 24.33 4.41 7.45
N GLU A 135 25.28 5.34 7.39
CA GLU A 135 25.19 6.47 6.47
C GLU A 135 25.12 5.99 5.02
N GLY A 136 24.14 6.50 4.27
CA GLY A 136 23.90 6.12 2.88
C GLY A 136 23.10 4.82 2.69
N GLU A 137 22.71 4.11 3.75
CA GLU A 137 21.81 2.96 3.64
C GLU A 137 20.34 3.37 3.57
N LYS A 138 19.55 2.57 2.86
CA LYS A 138 18.10 2.69 2.80
C LYS A 138 17.43 1.37 3.16
N LEU A 139 16.19 1.46 3.64
CA LEU A 139 15.29 0.32 3.73
C LEU A 139 14.35 0.30 2.52
N GLU A 140 14.34 -0.82 1.82
CA GLU A 140 13.34 -1.13 0.82
C GLU A 140 12.18 -1.90 1.45
N PHE A 141 10.98 -1.36 1.31
CA PHE A 141 9.72 -2.02 1.64
C PHE A 141 9.11 -2.53 0.35
N ILE A 142 9.31 -3.82 0.06
CA ILE A 142 8.77 -4.44 -1.14
C ILE A 142 7.42 -5.06 -0.81
N TYR A 143 6.38 -4.61 -1.52
CA TYR A 143 5.03 -5.07 -1.22
C TYR A 143 4.84 -6.55 -1.62
N ARG A 144 4.27 -7.32 -0.70
CA ARG A 144 3.91 -8.72 -0.90
C ARG A 144 2.47 -8.93 -0.48
N LYS A 145 1.99 -10.17 -0.60
CA LYS A 145 0.60 -10.51 -0.29
C LYS A 145 0.25 -10.24 1.18
N LYS A 146 -0.27 -9.03 1.46
CA LYS A 146 -0.72 -8.56 2.78
C LYS A 146 0.40 -8.25 3.78
N GLU A 147 1.61 -8.03 3.29
CA GLU A 147 2.78 -7.70 4.11
C GLU A 147 3.87 -7.02 3.27
N PHE A 148 4.94 -6.59 3.94
CA PHE A 148 6.13 -6.04 3.29
C PHE A 148 7.35 -6.89 3.63
N GLU A 149 8.05 -7.30 2.58
CA GLU A 149 9.42 -7.79 2.65
C GLU A 149 10.33 -6.56 2.83
N ILE A 150 11.19 -6.57 3.86
CA ILE A 150 12.07 -5.44 4.16
C ILE A 150 13.51 -5.84 3.86
N LYS A 151 14.20 -5.04 3.04
CA LYS A 151 15.63 -5.21 2.72
C LYS A 151 16.41 -3.97 3.08
N LYS A 152 17.61 -4.16 3.63
CA LYS A 152 18.61 -3.11 3.75
C LYS A 152 19.41 -3.07 2.45
N VAL A 153 19.53 -1.89 1.86
CA VAL A 153 20.34 -1.68 0.65
C VAL A 153 21.33 -0.55 0.90
N LYS A 154 22.57 -0.73 0.46
CA LYS A 154 23.55 0.35 0.41
C LYS A 154 23.27 1.17 -0.84
N LYS A 155 23.46 2.48 -0.76
CA LYS A 155 23.48 3.35 -1.94
C LYS A 155 24.74 3.00 -2.74
N ASP A 156 24.62 2.05 -3.67
CA ASP A 156 25.73 1.69 -4.54
C ASP A 156 26.00 2.78 -5.58
N GLU A 157 27.29 3.00 -5.80
CA GLU A 157 27.97 3.98 -6.64
C GLU A 157 27.69 3.79 -8.15
N THR A 158 26.44 3.91 -8.58
CA THR A 158 26.11 3.91 -10.02
C THR A 158 25.75 5.30 -10.50
N ASN A 159 26.79 6.06 -10.86
CA ASN A 159 26.83 6.97 -12.01
C ASN A 159 28.27 7.48 -12.17
N ASN A 160 29.16 6.63 -12.68
CA ASN A 160 30.41 7.04 -13.31
C ASN A 160 30.88 5.99 -14.33
N GLU A 161 30.00 5.61 -15.25
CA GLU A 161 30.42 5.08 -16.55
C GLU A 161 29.51 5.63 -17.65
N SER A 162 29.93 6.77 -18.21
CA SER A 162 29.68 7.14 -19.60
C SER A 162 30.83 8.03 -20.02
N SER A 163 31.94 7.36 -20.32
CA SER A 163 33.02 7.84 -21.18
C SER A 163 32.52 8.09 -22.60
#